data_AF-A0A429X1P7-F1
#
_entry.id   AF-A0A429X1P7-F1
#
_cell.length_a   1.000
_cell.length_b   1.000
_cell.length_c   1.000
_cell.angle_alpha   90.00
_cell.angle_beta   90.00
_cell.angle_gamma   90.00
#
_symmetry.space_group_name_H-M   'P 1'
#
loop_
_entity.id
_entity.type
_entity.pdbx_description
1 polymer ?
#
loop_
_entity_poly.entity_id
_entity_poly.type
_entity_poly.pdbx_seq_one_letter_code
_entity_poly.pdbx_strand_id
1 'polypeptide(L)'
;MVQLLIALLHFAVGGIGVALMFGGDYIPSPKLILLTGVTLTIGYYVAAFITKRNSRKLQRLLVFSLTVYVALLLSSYLHSVWTFDKIFSAEMIMKAILFMLLLIGVYGNFIYIRAESSYKKKRGNQRIKEPPQESAYEKWKKRKQKPKQEVMIVLGESTDNEE
;
A
#
# COMPACT_ATOMS: atom_id res chain seq x y z
N MET A 1 0.03 7.70 -16.67
CA MET A 1 1.20 8.37 -16.07
C MET A 1 0.81 9.27 -14.91
N VAL A 2 -0.28 10.03 -15.02
CA VAL A 2 -0.81 10.92 -13.96
C VAL A 2 -0.89 10.25 -12.58
N GLN A 3 -1.50 9.07 -12.47
CA GLN A 3 -1.62 8.36 -11.19
C GLN A 3 -0.26 8.03 -10.53
N LEU A 4 0.76 7.70 -11.33
CA LEU A 4 2.11 7.45 -10.83
C LEU A 4 2.73 8.75 -10.29
N LEU A 5 2.59 9.85 -11.02
CA LEU A 5 3.10 11.16 -10.61
C LEU A 5 2.47 11.60 -9.29
N ILE A 6 1.16 11.44 -9.14
CA ILE A 6 0.46 11.78 -7.88
C ILE A 6 0.94 10.89 -6.73
N ALA A 7 1.10 9.58 -6.95
CA ALA A 7 1.59 8.68 -5.92
C ALA A 7 3.04 9.00 -5.49
N LEU A 8 3.91 9.34 -6.46
CA LEU A 8 5.29 9.78 -6.17
C LEU A 8 5.31 11.12 -5.45
N LEU A 9 4.45 12.07 -5.84
CA LEU A 9 4.29 13.35 -5.16
C LEU A 9 3.82 13.14 -3.71
N HIS A 10 2.85 12.25 -3.50
CA HIS A 10 2.34 11.89 -2.17
C HIS A 10 3.46 11.38 -1.26
N PHE A 11 4.27 10.46 -1.77
CA PHE A 11 5.43 9.91 -1.08
C PHE A 11 6.51 10.97 -0.82
N ALA A 12 6.84 11.79 -1.83
CA ALA A 12 7.87 12.82 -1.73
C ALA A 12 7.51 13.89 -0.70
N VAL A 13 6.26 14.38 -0.72
CA VAL A 13 5.79 15.37 0.26
C VAL A 13 5.81 14.79 1.68
N GLY A 14 5.41 13.53 1.86
CA GLY A 14 5.52 12.86 3.16
C GLY A 14 6.98 12.74 3.63
N GLY A 15 7.90 12.35 2.74
CA GLY A 15 9.33 12.26 3.05
C GLY A 15 9.95 13.61 3.40
N ILE A 16 9.62 14.66 2.67
CA ILE A 16 10.04 16.04 2.97
C ILE A 16 9.49 16.47 4.34
N GLY A 17 8.23 16.17 4.63
CA GLY A 17 7.62 16.46 5.93
C GLY A 17 8.37 15.78 7.08
N VAL A 18 8.76 14.52 6.92
CA VAL A 18 9.58 13.79 7.91
C VAL A 18 10.93 14.48 8.08
N ALA A 19 11.62 14.79 6.98
CA ALA A 19 12.94 15.42 7.05
C ALA A 19 12.90 16.78 7.77
N LEU A 20 11.92 17.64 7.43
CA LEU A 20 11.75 18.95 8.05
C LEU A 20 11.39 18.85 9.54
N MET A 21 10.47 17.95 9.90
CA MET A 21 10.09 17.77 11.31
C MET A 21 11.21 17.15 12.15
N PHE A 22 11.97 16.22 11.58
CA PHE A 22 13.09 15.58 12.29
C PHE A 22 14.30 16.51 12.41
N GLY A 23 14.54 17.35 11.39
CA GLY A 23 15.55 18.42 11.42
C GLY A 23 15.21 19.53 12.42
N GLY A 24 13.92 19.78 12.66
CA GLY A 24 13.45 20.90 13.50
C GLY A 24 13.29 22.21 12.72
N ASP A 25 13.56 22.22 11.42
CA ASP A 25 13.49 23.41 10.56
C ASP A 25 12.06 23.94 10.40
N TYR A 26 11.09 23.02 10.31
CA TYR A 26 9.69 23.36 10.14
C TYR A 26 8.77 22.28 10.70
N ILE A 27 7.86 22.70 11.57
CA ILE A 27 6.83 21.84 12.16
C ILE A 27 5.48 22.26 11.59
N PRO A 28 4.98 21.59 10.54
CA PRO A 28 3.71 21.93 9.94
C PRO A 28 2.57 21.72 10.93
N SER A 29 1.56 22.59 10.90
CA SER A 29 0.37 22.41 11.74
C SER A 29 -0.39 21.11 11.39
N PRO A 30 -1.06 20.46 12.35
CA PRO A 30 -1.83 19.23 12.09
C PRO A 30 -2.88 19.41 11.00
N LYS A 31 -3.48 20.61 10.92
CA LYS A 31 -4.46 20.98 9.89
C LYS A 31 -3.85 20.96 8.49
N LEU A 32 -2.62 21.47 8.33
CA LEU A 32 -1.91 21.48 7.05
C LEU A 32 -1.55 20.07 6.61
N ILE A 33 -1.07 19.22 7.52
CA ILE A 33 -0.78 17.81 7.23
C ILE A 33 -2.05 17.07 6.78
N LEU A 34 -3.17 17.29 7.48
CA LEU A 34 -4.45 16.66 7.14
C LEU A 34 -4.95 17.13 5.77
N LEU A 35 -4.92 18.43 5.50
CA LEU A 35 -5.38 19.00 4.23
C LEU A 35 -4.53 18.48 3.07
N THR A 36 -3.21 18.54 3.18
CA THR A 36 -2.29 18.04 2.12
C THR A 36 -2.47 16.54 1.88
N GLY A 37 -2.53 15.73 2.94
CA GLY A 37 -2.73 14.29 2.84
C GLY A 37 -4.07 13.91 2.20
N VAL A 38 -5.17 14.57 2.61
CA VAL A 38 -6.51 14.33 2.05
C VAL A 38 -6.58 14.76 0.59
N THR A 39 -6.11 15.97 0.25
CA THR A 39 -6.15 16.49 -1.12
C THR A 39 -5.38 15.59 -2.09
N LEU A 40 -4.18 15.14 -1.72
CA LEU A 40 -3.38 14.24 -2.56
C LEU A 40 -4.02 12.85 -2.69
N THR A 41 -4.68 12.37 -1.62
CA THR A 41 -5.40 11.08 -1.64
C THR A 41 -6.62 11.13 -2.55
N ILE A 42 -7.43 12.19 -2.45
CA ILE A 42 -8.57 12.42 -3.36
C ILE A 42 -8.06 12.53 -4.79
N GLY A 43 -7.02 13.32 -5.03
CA GLY A 43 -6.39 13.46 -6.35
C GLY A 43 -5.94 12.12 -6.93
N TYR A 44 -5.37 11.23 -6.11
CA TYR A 44 -4.99 9.89 -6.54
C TYR A 44 -6.21 9.06 -6.97
N TYR A 45 -7.28 9.04 -6.17
CA TYR A 45 -8.48 8.26 -6.48
C TYR A 45 -9.23 8.80 -7.70
N VAL A 46 -9.31 10.13 -7.86
CA VAL A 46 -9.86 10.76 -9.07
C VAL A 46 -9.05 10.37 -10.30
N ALA A 47 -7.71 10.44 -10.22
CA ALA A 47 -6.86 10.01 -11.32
C ALA A 47 -6.99 8.51 -11.63
N ALA A 48 -7.13 7.67 -10.61
CA ALA A 48 -7.36 6.23 -10.77
C ALA A 48 -8.70 5.94 -11.46
N PHE A 49 -9.75 6.67 -11.09
CA PHE A 49 -11.08 6.57 -11.69
C PHE A 49 -11.06 6.95 -13.17
N ILE A 50 -10.49 8.11 -13.51
CA ILE A 50 -10.42 8.61 -14.90
C ILE A 50 -9.58 7.69 -15.79
N THR A 51 -8.42 7.25 -15.29
CA THR A 51 -7.49 6.43 -16.09
C THR A 51 -7.88 4.96 -16.14
N LYS A 52 -8.88 4.53 -15.36
CA LYS A 52 -9.31 3.12 -15.16
C LYS A 52 -8.14 2.17 -14.86
N ARG A 53 -7.02 2.70 -14.36
CA ARG A 53 -5.80 1.94 -14.10
C ARG A 53 -5.70 1.62 -12.62
N ASN A 54 -5.77 0.34 -12.29
CA ASN A 54 -5.61 -0.11 -10.91
C ASN A 54 -4.30 -0.88 -10.75
N SER A 55 -3.22 -0.16 -10.42
CA SER A 55 -1.91 -0.77 -10.15
C SER A 55 -1.76 -1.03 -8.65
N ARG A 56 -1.64 -2.30 -8.27
CA ARG A 56 -1.39 -2.71 -6.88
C ARG A 56 -0.11 -2.09 -6.30
N LYS A 57 0.93 -1.92 -7.12
CA LYS A 57 2.19 -1.28 -6.68
C LYS A 57 1.96 0.17 -6.26
N LEU A 58 1.15 0.91 -7.02
CA LEU A 58 0.81 2.31 -6.69
C LEU A 58 -0.09 2.38 -5.45
N GLN A 59 -1.03 1.45 -5.32
CA GLN A 59 -1.88 1.38 -4.14
C GLN A 59 -1.06 1.10 -2.86
N ARG A 60 -0.08 0.19 -2.93
CA ARG A 60 0.84 -0.06 -1.80
C ARG A 60 1.66 1.17 -1.45
N LEU A 61 2.16 1.91 -2.45
CA LEU A 61 2.88 3.16 -2.23
C LEU A 61 1.99 4.23 -1.58
N LEU A 62 0.73 4.33 -2.00
CA LEU A 62 -0.25 5.25 -1.39
C LEU A 62 -0.50 4.87 0.07
N VAL A 63 -0.76 3.59 0.37
CA VAL A 63 -0.99 3.11 1.74
C VAL A 63 0.22 3.39 2.63
N PHE A 64 1.44 3.12 2.13
CA PHE A 64 2.66 3.47 2.83
C PHE A 64 2.75 4.97 3.09
N SER A 65 2.49 5.80 2.07
CA SER A 65 2.54 7.25 2.22
C SER A 65 1.51 7.73 3.25
N LEU A 66 0.28 7.21 3.22
CA LEU A 66 -0.76 7.50 4.22
C LEU A 66 -0.30 7.19 5.65
N THR A 67 0.41 6.08 5.87
CA THR A 67 0.97 5.80 7.22
C THR A 67 2.01 6.83 7.65
N VAL A 68 2.78 7.38 6.72
CA VAL A 68 3.69 8.51 7.00
C VAL A 68 2.91 9.77 7.38
N TYR A 69 1.82 10.09 6.68
CA TYR A 69 0.97 11.24 7.05
C TYR A 69 0.34 11.07 8.44
N VAL A 70 -0.08 9.85 8.80
CA VAL A 70 -0.58 9.56 10.15
C VAL A 70 0.51 9.80 11.20
N ALA A 71 1.74 9.35 10.94
CA ALA A 71 2.88 9.60 11.83
C ALA A 71 3.15 11.10 11.98
N LEU A 72 3.25 11.84 10.88
CA LEU A 72 3.45 13.30 10.89
C LEU A 72 2.34 14.02 11.65
N LEU A 73 1.08 13.64 11.41
CA LEU A 73 -0.09 14.27 12.03
C LEU A 73 -0.11 14.07 13.54
N LEU A 74 0.11 12.84 14.00
CA LEU A 74 0.12 12.53 15.44
C LEU A 74 1.31 13.20 16.14
N SER A 75 2.49 13.19 15.53
CA SER A 75 3.68 13.85 16.08
C SER A 75 3.50 15.38 16.14
N SER A 76 3.00 16.00 15.07
CA SER A 76 2.72 17.44 15.05
C SER A 76 1.63 17.83 16.03
N TYR A 77 0.57 17.02 16.13
CA TYR A 77 -0.49 17.25 17.10
C TYR A 77 0.07 17.23 18.52
N LEU A 78 0.88 16.21 18.85
CA LEU A 78 1.50 16.11 20.16
C LEU A 78 2.39 17.30 20.45
N HIS A 79 3.21 17.73 19.49
CA HIS A 79 4.02 18.93 19.62
C HIS A 79 3.16 20.15 19.99
N SER A 80 2.00 20.33 19.35
CA SER A 80 1.13 21.47 19.58
C SER A 80 0.39 21.48 20.93
N VAL A 81 0.18 20.30 21.54
CA VAL A 81 -0.55 20.17 22.81
C VAL A 81 0.36 19.87 24.00
N TRP A 82 1.68 19.73 23.77
CA TRP A 82 2.63 19.39 24.81
C TRP A 82 2.80 20.55 25.79
N THR A 83 2.60 20.27 27.08
CA THR A 83 2.70 21.26 28.17
C THR A 83 3.77 20.91 29.21
N PHE A 84 4.39 19.73 29.09
CA PHE A 84 5.34 19.18 30.08
C PHE A 84 6.80 19.51 29.75
N ASP A 85 7.09 20.77 29.40
CA ASP A 85 8.42 21.22 28.99
C ASP A 85 9.51 21.07 30.08
N LYS A 86 9.11 20.86 31.34
CA LYS A 86 10.04 20.64 32.46
C LYS A 86 10.77 19.30 32.40
N ILE A 87 10.25 18.31 31.67
CA ILE A 87 10.84 16.96 31.59
C ILE A 87 11.46 16.76 30.20
N PHE A 88 10.68 17.03 29.15
CA PHE A 88 11.12 16.93 27.77
C PHE A 88 10.59 18.12 26.98
N SER A 89 11.42 18.70 26.12
CA SER A 89 10.96 19.73 25.19
C SER A 89 9.94 19.14 24.21
N ALA A 90 8.95 19.94 23.82
CA ALA A 90 7.97 19.57 22.81
C ALA A 90 8.62 19.05 21.50
N GLU A 91 9.76 19.60 21.12
CA GLU A 91 10.51 19.15 19.95
C GLU A 91 11.11 17.73 20.15
N MET A 92 11.70 17.45 21.31
CA MET A 92 12.30 16.15 21.59
C MET A 92 11.24 15.05 21.60
N ILE A 93 10.11 15.26 22.28
CA ILE A 93 9.03 14.28 22.37
C ILE A 93 8.41 14.03 20.98
N MET A 94 8.25 15.09 20.18
CA MET A 94 7.78 14.99 18.80
C MET A 94 8.70 14.10 17.96
N LYS A 95 10.01 14.31 18.01
CA LYS A 95 10.99 13.51 17.26
C LYS A 95 10.98 12.05 17.70
N ALA A 96 10.93 11.79 19.01
CA ALA A 96 10.86 10.45 19.56
C ALA A 96 9.61 9.70 19.09
N ILE A 97 8.44 10.35 19.16
CA ILE A 97 7.17 9.75 18.73
C ILE A 97 7.08 9.62 17.21
N LEU A 98 7.61 10.58 16.45
CA LEU A 98 7.72 10.46 15.00
C LEU A 98 8.54 9.23 14.61
N PHE A 99 9.71 9.06 15.22
CA PHE A 99 10.57 7.89 14.98
C PHE A 99 9.86 6.57 15.32
N MET A 100 9.23 6.50 16.49
CA MET A 100 8.49 5.31 16.92
C MET A 100 7.32 4.99 15.98
N LEU A 101 6.52 5.99 15.59
CA LEU A 101 5.39 5.81 14.68
C LEU A 101 5.84 5.42 13.27
N LEU A 102 6.97 5.95 12.79
CA LEU A 102 7.56 5.54 11.52
C LEU A 102 8.02 4.08 11.55
N LEU A 103 8.68 3.63 12.64
CA LEU A 103 9.06 2.23 12.81
C LEU A 103 7.84 1.30 12.79
N ILE A 104 6.81 1.63 13.58
CA ILE A 104 5.55 0.88 13.62
C ILE A 104 4.88 0.90 12.24
N GLY A 105 4.87 2.05 11.56
CA GLY A 105 4.29 2.21 10.23
C GLY A 105 4.99 1.34 9.18
N VAL A 106 6.33 1.37 9.14
CA VAL A 106 7.13 0.54 8.21
C VAL A 106 6.87 -0.93 8.46
N TYR A 107 6.93 -1.36 9.72
CA TYR A 107 6.68 -2.75 10.09
C TYR A 107 5.24 -3.20 9.77
N GLY A 108 4.25 -2.35 10.06
CA GLY A 108 2.84 -2.59 9.74
C GLY A 108 2.61 -2.72 8.24
N ASN A 109 3.23 -1.86 7.42
CA ASN A 109 3.18 -1.98 5.96
C ASN A 109 3.81 -3.28 5.46
N PHE A 110 4.94 -3.69 6.05
CA PHE A 110 5.56 -4.96 5.72
C PHE A 110 4.64 -6.15 6.02
N ILE A 111 4.02 -6.18 7.21
CA ILE A 111 3.04 -7.21 7.57
C ILE A 111 1.86 -7.17 6.61
N TYR A 112 1.32 -6.00 6.29
CA TYR A 112 0.19 -5.83 5.38
C TYR A 112 0.50 -6.42 4.00
N ILE A 113 1.65 -6.10 3.41
CA ILE A 113 2.08 -6.62 2.11
C ILE A 113 2.25 -8.15 2.17
N ARG A 114 2.81 -8.67 3.27
CA ARG A 114 2.97 -10.11 3.50
C ARG A 114 1.62 -10.82 3.61
N ALA A 115 0.69 -10.27 4.39
CA ALA A 115 -0.66 -10.81 4.57
C ALA A 115 -1.44 -10.83 3.26
N GLU A 116 -1.40 -9.73 2.49
CA GLU A 116 -2.03 -9.63 1.18
C GLU A 116 -1.49 -10.71 0.21
N SER A 117 -0.17 -10.94 0.23
CA SER A 117 0.48 -11.93 -0.63
C SER A 117 0.15 -13.36 -0.21
N SER A 118 0.14 -13.64 1.10
CA SER A 118 -0.19 -14.95 1.66
C SER A 118 -1.66 -15.33 1.42
N TYR A 119 -2.58 -14.41 1.67
CA TYR A 119 -4.02 -14.62 1.45
C TYR A 119 -4.31 -14.93 -0.03
N LYS A 120 -3.64 -14.23 -0.95
CA LYS A 120 -3.76 -14.48 -2.39
C LYS A 120 -3.23 -15.84 -2.81
N LYS A 121 -2.14 -16.32 -2.21
CA LYS A 121 -1.63 -17.67 -2.44
C LYS A 121 -2.65 -18.74 -1.99
N LYS A 122 -3.33 -18.50 -0.86
CA LYS A 122 -4.37 -19.39 -0.33
C LYS A 122 -5.62 -19.43 -1.23
N ARG A 123 -6.08 -18.30 -1.77
CA ARG A 123 -7.18 -18.25 -2.76
C ARG A 123 -6.79 -18.74 -4.16
N GLY A 124 -5.55 -18.53 -4.60
CA GLY A 124 -5.06 -19.06 -5.88
C GLY A 124 -5.04 -20.59 -5.94
N ASN A 125 -4.92 -21.25 -4.79
CA ASN A 125 -5.06 -22.70 -4.64
C ASN A 125 -6.53 -23.16 -4.49
N GLN A 126 -7.50 -22.26 -4.37
CA GLN A 126 -8.93 -22.59 -4.42
C GLN A 126 -9.38 -22.43 -5.88
N ARG A 127 -9.82 -23.54 -6.49
CA ARG A 127 -10.24 -23.65 -7.91
C ARG A 127 -10.96 -22.38 -8.40
N ILE A 128 -10.27 -21.64 -9.26
CA ILE A 128 -10.82 -20.52 -10.02
C ILE A 128 -11.90 -21.09 -10.96
N LYS A 129 -13.18 -20.75 -10.75
CA LYS A 129 -14.28 -21.16 -11.64
C LYS A 129 -14.33 -20.36 -12.95
N GLU A 130 -13.68 -19.20 -13.02
CA GLU A 130 -13.65 -18.35 -14.22
C GLU A 130 -12.21 -18.02 -14.64
N PRO A 131 -11.75 -18.50 -15.80
CA PRO A 131 -10.39 -18.22 -16.25
C PRO A 131 -10.20 -16.70 -16.48
N PRO A 132 -9.05 -16.13 -16.07
CA PRO A 132 -8.76 -14.72 -16.32
C PRO A 132 -8.78 -14.45 -17.83
N GLN A 133 -9.34 -13.30 -18.24
CA GLN A 133 -9.30 -12.86 -19.63
C GLN A 133 -7.84 -12.73 -20.08
N GLU A 134 -7.41 -13.66 -20.94
CA GLU A 134 -6.04 -13.71 -21.46
C GLU A 134 -5.72 -12.44 -22.25
N SER A 135 -4.56 -11.84 -21.97
CA SER A 135 -4.05 -10.71 -22.75
C SER A 135 -3.66 -11.16 -24.17
N ALA A 136 -3.73 -10.25 -25.15
CA ALA A 136 -3.37 -10.57 -26.55
C ALA A 136 -1.94 -11.11 -26.70
N TYR A 137 -1.04 -10.71 -25.80
CA TYR A 137 0.34 -11.19 -25.73
C TYR A 137 0.43 -12.67 -25.30
N GLU A 138 -0.38 -13.09 -24.32
CA GLU A 138 -0.41 -14.48 -23.85
C GLU A 138 -0.98 -15.43 -24.91
N LYS A 139 -2.02 -14.99 -25.64
CA LYS A 139 -2.55 -15.73 -26.80
C LYS A 139 -1.50 -15.93 -27.89
N TRP A 140 -0.67 -14.91 -28.17
CA TRP A 140 0.40 -15.00 -29.17
C TRP A 140 1.54 -15.92 -28.71
N LYS A 141 1.88 -15.90 -27.42
CA LYS A 141 2.91 -16.78 -26.84
C LYS A 141 2.47 -18.24 -26.82
N LYS A 142 1.21 -18.53 -26.48
CA LYS A 142 0.64 -19.89 -26.49
C LYS A 142 0.59 -20.48 -27.90
N ARG A 143 0.33 -19.68 -28.94
CA ARG A 143 0.38 -20.13 -30.35
C ARG A 143 1.76 -20.60 -30.82
N LYS A 144 2.85 -20.16 -30.17
CA LYS A 144 4.23 -20.57 -30.51
C LYS A 144 4.72 -21.79 -29.76
N GLN A 145 3.99 -22.28 -28.74
CA GLN A 145 4.36 -23.47 -28.00
C GLN A 145 3.58 -24.67 -28.55
N LYS A 146 4.29 -25.69 -29.06
CA LYS A 146 3.68 -26.97 -29.44
C LYS A 146 2.97 -27.55 -28.21
N PRO A 147 1.74 -28.08 -28.33
CA PRO A 147 1.03 -28.68 -27.20
C PRO A 147 1.87 -29.85 -26.69
N LYS A 148 2.44 -29.72 -25.49
CA LYS A 148 2.94 -30.88 -24.77
C LYS A 148 1.71 -31.70 -24.40
N GLN A 149 1.71 -32.99 -24.75
CA GLN A 149 0.68 -33.93 -24.33
C GLN A 149 0.62 -33.92 -22.79
N GLU A 150 -0.33 -33.18 -22.24
CA GLU A 150 -0.65 -33.23 -20.82
C GLU A 150 -1.44 -34.51 -20.60
N VAL A 151 -0.78 -35.52 -20.03
CA VAL A 151 -1.45 -36.73 -19.54
C VAL A 151 -2.28 -36.31 -18.31
N MET A 152 -3.59 -36.18 -18.50
CA MET A 152 -4.53 -36.03 -17.38
C MET A 152 -4.77 -37.40 -16.76
N ILE A 153 -4.17 -37.65 -15.59
CA ILE A 153 -4.55 -38.78 -14.74
C ILE A 153 -5.79 -38.35 -13.96
N VAL A 154 -6.95 -38.88 -14.37
CA VAL A 154 -8.19 -38.79 -13.59
C VAL A 154 -8.19 -39.95 -12.61
N LEU A 155 -7.96 -39.66 -11.32
CA LEU A 155 -8.11 -40.63 -10.23
C LEU A 155 -9.45 -40.36 -9.54
N GLY A 156 -10.35 -41.35 -9.59
CA GLY A 156 -11.62 -41.32 -8.87
C GLY A 156 -12.86 -41.48 -9.75
N GLU A 157 -12.97 -42.60 -10.47
CA GLU A 157 -14.29 -43.18 -10.77
C GLU A 157 -14.51 -44.34 -9.81
N SER A 158 -15.33 -44.12 -8.79
CA SER A 158 -16.01 -45.20 -8.08
C SER A 158 -17.32 -45.44 -8.82
N THR A 159 -17.42 -46.54 -9.55
CA THR A 159 -18.71 -47.03 -10.05
C THR A 159 -19.42 -47.70 -8.88
N ASP A 160 -20.48 -47.07 -8.37
CA ASP A 160 -21.48 -47.79 -7.60
C ASP A 160 -22.22 -48.70 -8.59
N ASN A 161 -22.03 -50.01 -8.45
CA ASN A 161 -22.89 -51.00 -9.10
C ASN A 161 -24.23 -50.99 -8.37
N GLU A 162 -25.28 -50.48 -9.01
CA GLU A 162 -26.65 -50.78 -8.65
C GLU A 162 -26.98 -52.21 -9.10
N GLU A 163 -27.02 -53.15 -8.15
CA GLU A 163 -27.91 -54.33 -8.18
C GLU A 163 -28.65 -54.42 -6.84
#